data_AF-A0A954NKK1-F1
#
_entry.id   AF-A0A954NKK1-F1
#
_cell.length_a   1.000
_cell.length_b   1.000
_cell.length_c   1.000
_cell.angle_alpha   90.00
_cell.angle_beta   90.00
_cell.angle_gamma   90.00
#
_symmetry.space_group_name_H-M   'P 1'
#
loop_
_entity.id
_entity.type
_entity.pdbx_description
1 polymer ?
#
loop_
_entity_poly.entity_id
_entity_poly.type
_entity_poly.pdbx_seq_one_letter_code
_entity_poly.pdbx_strand_id
1 'polypeptide(L)'
;DIESAFTVSPCGRWVAHGWRGGPAVTDLETGETTAIADGESHEFPMRPEACVWSPDGRKIAYVRPVRGEHGIWNQIFVSECQSK
;
A
#
# COMPACT_ATOMS: atom_id res chain seq x y z
N ASP A 1 2.25 -18.80 4.31
CA ASP A 1 2.65 -17.84 5.33
C ASP A 1 2.01 -16.50 5.01
N ILE A 2 1.62 -15.69 6.00
CA ILE A 2 1.05 -14.36 5.73
C ILE A 2 2.20 -13.36 5.75
N GLU A 3 2.62 -12.92 4.56
CA GLU A 3 3.81 -12.08 4.39
C GLU A 3 3.52 -10.57 4.54
N SER A 4 2.25 -10.15 4.67
CA SER A 4 1.85 -8.74 4.78
C SER A 4 0.51 -8.58 5.49
N ALA A 5 0.38 -7.48 6.23
CA ALA A 5 -0.91 -6.91 6.56
C ALA A 5 -1.64 -6.51 5.27
N PHE A 6 -2.95 -6.72 5.27
CA PHE A 6 -3.86 -6.28 4.23
C PHE A 6 -5.12 -5.73 4.87
N THR A 7 -5.88 -4.93 4.13
CA THR A 7 -7.15 -4.39 4.60
C THR A 7 -8.18 -4.41 3.48
N VAL A 8 -9.44 -4.63 3.83
CA VAL A 8 -10.55 -4.51 2.89
C VAL A 8 -11.02 -3.05 2.85
N SER A 9 -11.43 -2.57 1.68
CA SER A 9 -11.98 -1.23 1.51
C SER A 9 -13.34 -1.11 2.23
N PRO A 10 -13.77 0.11 2.62
CA PRO A 10 -15.06 0.29 3.29
C PRO A 10 -16.28 -0.21 2.49
N CYS A 11 -16.19 -0.21 1.15
CA CYS A 11 -17.24 -0.75 0.28
C CYS A 11 -17.18 -2.27 0.09
N GLY A 12 -16.18 -2.96 0.64
CA GLY A 12 -16.04 -4.41 0.58
C GLY A 12 -15.53 -4.97 -0.74
N ARG A 13 -15.27 -4.14 -1.76
CA ARG A 13 -14.88 -4.58 -3.11
C ARG A 13 -13.38 -4.76 -3.31
N TRP A 14 -12.55 -4.03 -2.57
CA TRP A 14 -11.11 -3.98 -2.83
C TRP A 14 -10.32 -4.43 -1.61
N VAL A 15 -9.21 -5.13 -1.82
CA VAL A 15 -8.22 -5.39 -0.77
C VAL A 15 -6.95 -4.59 -1.06
N ALA A 16 -6.47 -3.81 -0.10
CA ALA A 16 -5.16 -3.16 -0.20
C ALA A 16 -4.10 -4.04 0.46
N HIS A 17 -2.96 -4.21 -0.21
CA HIS A 17 -1.85 -5.04 0.24
C HIS A 17 -0.52 -4.56 -0.39
N GLY A 18 0.61 -5.10 0.07
CA GLY A 18 1.90 -4.89 -0.58
C GLY A 18 2.01 -5.65 -1.90
N TRP A 19 2.54 -5.01 -2.94
CA TRP A 19 2.78 -5.59 -4.26
C TRP A 19 4.00 -4.94 -4.91
N ARG A 20 5.00 -5.75 -5.29
CA ARG A 20 6.23 -5.29 -5.96
C ARG A 20 6.93 -4.11 -5.24
N GLY A 21 6.93 -4.12 -3.91
CA GLY A 21 7.60 -3.09 -3.09
C GLY A 21 6.77 -1.83 -2.81
N GLY A 22 5.56 -1.71 -3.35
CA GLY A 22 4.64 -0.60 -3.11
C GLY A 22 3.21 -1.06 -2.77
N PRO A 23 2.30 -0.14 -2.41
CA PRO A 23 0.91 -0.47 -2.16
C PRO A 23 0.17 -0.75 -3.47
N ALA A 24 -0.69 -1.77 -3.47
CA ALA A 24 -1.63 -2.05 -4.54
C ALA A 24 -3.02 -2.37 -3.98
N VAL A 25 -4.01 -2.34 -4.86
CA VAL A 25 -5.35 -2.82 -4.60
C VAL A 25 -5.71 -3.94 -5.56
N THR A 26 -6.36 -4.98 -5.04
CA THR A 26 -6.96 -6.04 -5.85
C THR A 26 -8.48 -5.94 -5.76
N ASP A 27 -9.17 -5.97 -6.90
CA ASP A 27 -10.61 -6.14 -6.98
C ASP A 27 -10.96 -7.57 -6.56
N LEU A 28 -11.77 -7.73 -5.52
CA LEU A 28 -12.16 -9.04 -5.01
C LEU A 28 -13.16 -9.77 -5.91
N GLU A 29 -13.84 -9.06 -6.82
CA GLU A 29 -14.77 -9.64 -7.79
C GLU A 29 -14.03 -10.21 -9.00
N THR A 30 -13.05 -9.47 -9.53
CA THR A 30 -12.36 -9.84 -10.79
C THR A 30 -10.97 -10.44 -10.58
N GLY A 31 -10.34 -10.20 -9.42
CA GLY A 31 -8.95 -10.54 -9.14
C GLY A 31 -7.93 -9.58 -9.78
N GLU A 32 -8.38 -8.53 -10.46
CA GLU A 32 -7.49 -7.55 -11.10
C GLU A 32 -6.74 -6.73 -10.04
N THR A 33 -5.42 -6.58 -10.22
CA THR A 33 -4.55 -5.85 -9.27
C THR A 33 -3.98 -4.59 -9.91
N THR A 34 -4.15 -3.46 -9.24
CA THR A 34 -3.68 -2.14 -9.67
C THR A 34 -2.70 -1.56 -8.65
N ALA A 35 -1.52 -1.14 -9.08
CA ALA A 35 -0.60 -0.39 -8.22
C ALA A 35 -1.17 1.00 -7.87
N ILE A 36 -1.05 1.39 -6.61
CA ILE A 36 -1.48 2.70 -6.10
C ILE A 36 -0.31 3.69 -6.05
N ALA A 37 0.89 3.21 -5.78
CA ALA A 37 2.10 4.00 -5.84
C ALA A 37 3.29 3.15 -6.29
N ASP A 38 4.24 3.80 -6.96
CA ASP A 38 5.42 3.13 -7.48
C ASP A 38 6.26 2.52 -6.34
N GLY A 39 6.49 1.22 -6.45
CA GLY A 39 7.38 0.44 -5.59
C GLY A 39 8.83 0.41 -6.06
N GLU A 40 9.20 1.25 -7.05
CA GLU A 40 10.41 1.08 -7.87
C GLU A 40 11.75 1.11 -7.11
N SER A 41 11.79 1.67 -5.90
CA SER A 41 12.98 1.52 -5.05
C SER A 41 12.97 0.14 -4.40
N HIS A 42 13.49 -0.86 -5.12
CA HIS A 42 13.82 -2.19 -4.55
C HIS A 42 14.74 -2.10 -3.32
N GLU A 43 15.49 -1.00 -3.17
CA GLU A 43 16.33 -0.74 -2.00
C GLU A 43 15.49 -0.52 -0.73
N PHE A 44 14.29 0.08 -0.86
CA PHE A 44 13.42 0.42 0.26
C PHE A 44 11.95 0.08 -0.03
N PRO A 45 11.59 -1.21 -0.06
CA PRO A 45 10.20 -1.62 -0.24
C PRO A 45 9.33 -1.14 0.93
N MET A 46 8.02 -0.99 0.68
CA MET A 46 7.07 -0.74 1.75
C MET A 46 7.13 -1.82 2.83
N ARG A 47 6.81 -1.43 4.05
CA ARG A 47 6.77 -2.34 5.19
C ARG A 47 5.54 -3.23 5.13
N PRO A 48 5.68 -4.55 5.30
CA PRO A 48 4.56 -5.48 5.19
C PRO A 48 3.50 -5.24 6.27
N GLU A 49 3.85 -4.64 7.42
CA GLU A 49 2.94 -4.45 8.54
C GLU A 49 1.99 -3.25 8.37
N ALA A 50 2.13 -2.44 7.31
CA ALA A 50 1.47 -1.13 7.21
C ALA A 50 0.86 -0.86 5.83
N CYS A 51 -0.39 -1.28 5.65
CA CYS A 51 -1.26 -0.87 4.54
C CYS A 51 -2.69 -0.79 5.04
N VAL A 52 -3.29 0.41 5.10
CA VAL A 52 -4.64 0.62 5.63
C VAL A 52 -5.44 1.61 4.78
N TRP A 53 -6.72 1.33 4.58
CA TRP A 53 -7.67 2.18 3.88
C TRP A 53 -8.12 3.32 4.80
N SER A 54 -8.33 4.49 4.22
CA SER A 54 -9.09 5.54 4.91
C SER A 54 -10.55 5.12 5.10
N PRO A 55 -11.23 5.58 6.16
CA PRO A 55 -12.64 5.25 6.40
C PRO A 55 -13.59 5.68 5.28
N ASP A 56 -13.23 6.72 4.52
CA ASP A 56 -13.97 7.20 3.35
C ASP A 56 -13.67 6.43 2.05
N GLY A 57 -12.72 5.47 2.10
CA GLY A 57 -12.35 4.62 0.97
C GLY A 57 -11.60 5.34 -0.16
N ARG A 58 -11.04 6.53 0.10
CA ARG A 58 -10.37 7.33 -0.94
C ARG A 58 -8.86 7.26 -0.91
N LYS A 59 -8.27 6.86 0.21
CA LYS A 59 -6.83 6.91 0.44
C LYS A 59 -6.33 5.61 1.05
N ILE A 60 -5.04 5.36 0.85
CA ILE A 60 -4.31 4.29 1.51
C ILE A 60 -3.11 4.88 2.23
N ALA A 61 -2.98 4.57 3.51
CA ALA A 61 -1.80 4.88 4.31
C ALA A 61 -0.87 3.67 4.39
N TYR A 62 0.42 3.90 4.25
CA TYR A 62 1.44 2.85 4.30
C TYR A 62 2.77 3.38 4.84
N VAL A 63 3.66 2.48 5.24
CA VAL A 63 5.00 2.84 5.71
C VAL A 63 6.05 2.39 4.72
N ARG A 64 7.03 3.25 4.44
CA ARG A 64 8.22 2.90 3.65
C ARG A 64 9.47 3.48 4.30
N PRO A 65 10.61 2.77 4.28
CA PRO A 65 11.88 3.37 4.64
C PRO A 65 12.24 4.48 3.65
N VAL A 66 12.83 5.55 4.16
CA VAL A 66 13.43 6.61 3.35
C VAL A 66 14.84 6.85 3.84
N ARG A 67 15.75 7.09 2.90
CA ARG A 67 17.10 7.57 3.21
C ARG A 67 17.07 9.09 3.23
N GLY A 68 17.65 9.69 4.25
CA GLY A 68 18.07 11.08 4.20
C GLY A 68 19.45 11.26 4.81
N GLU A 69 19.81 12.50 5.13
CA GLU A 69 21.20 12.89 5.44
C GLU A 69 21.80 12.15 6.64
N HIS A 70 20.96 11.74 7.60
CA HIS A 70 21.41 11.12 8.86
C HIS A 70 21.07 9.63 8.98
N GLY A 71 20.67 8.98 7.90
CA GLY A 71 20.41 7.54 7.88
C GLY A 71 19.07 7.17 7.25
N ILE A 72 18.54 6.02 7.65
CA ILE A 72 17.28 5.46 7.15
C ILE A 72 16.25 5.46 8.27
N TRP A 73 15.05 5.93 7.98
CA TRP A 73 13.92 5.87 8.91
C TRP A 73 12.62 5.48 8.20
N ASN A 74 11.65 5.01 8.97
CA ASN A 74 10.31 4.73 8.46
C ASN A 74 9.52 6.03 8.33
N GLN A 75 8.93 6.25 7.15
CA GLN A 75 8.02 7.36 6.90
C GLN A 75 6.62 6.82 6.56
N ILE A 76 5.60 7.49 7.10
CA ILE A 76 4.21 7.25 6.74
C ILE A 76 3.90 8.04 5.47
N PHE A 77 3.34 7.37 4.48
CA PHE A 77 2.85 7.93 3.23
C PHE A 77 1.34 7.74 3.15
N VAL A 78 0.68 8.64 2.42
CA VAL A 78 -0.74 8.54 2.09
C VAL A 78 -0.89 8.78 0.60
N SER A 79 -1.47 7.81 -0.11
CA SER A 79 -1.73 7.89 -1.55
C SER A 79 -3.23 7.89 -1.81
N GLU A 80 -3.65 8.67 -2.80
CA GLU A 80 -5.01 8.63 -3.32
C GLU A 80 -5.24 7.31 -4.04
N CYS A 81 -6.33 6.63 -3.70
CA CYS A 81 -6.80 5.49 -4.46
C CYS A 81 -7.79 5.99 -5.51
N GLN A 82 -7.26 6.38 -6.67
CA GLN A 82 -8.13 6.67 -7.81
C GLN A 82 -8.55 5.33 -8.44
N SER A 83 -9.71 4.82 -8.02
CA SER A 83 -10.43 3.85 -8.84
C SER A 83 -10.73 4.52 -10.16
N LYS A 84 -10.10 4.06 -11.25
CA LYS A 84 -10.64 4.32 -12.58
C LYS A 84 -11.94 3.54 -12.76
#